data_AF-A0A0V8I6P2-F1
#
_entry.id   AF-A0A0V8I6P2-F1
#
_cell.length_a   1.000
_cell.length_b   1.000
_cell.length_c   1.000
_cell.angle_alpha   90.00
_cell.angle_beta   90.00
_cell.angle_gamma   90.00
#
_symmetry.space_group_name_H-M   'P 1'
#
loop_
_entity.id
_entity.type
_entity.pdbx_description
1 polymer ?
#
loop_
_entity_poly.entity_id
_entity_poly.type
_entity_poly.pdbx_seq_one_letter_code
_entity_poly.pdbx_strand_id
1 'polypeptide(L)'
;MTTSRTGAARGARGTYCGHCGGPCVPWTDGGGNADDGGTAAPSPAHRQCLSSLQWEPPRFCVQCGRRLKVQVTPLGWRAECSRHGPTTAP
;
A
#
# COMPACT_ATOMS: atom_id res chain seq x y z
N MET A 1 26.56 -20.92 2.60
CA MET A 1 25.48 -21.28 1.65
C MET A 1 24.29 -20.38 1.97
N THR A 2 24.25 -19.19 1.37
CA THR A 2 23.24 -18.16 1.70
C THR A 2 22.05 -18.36 0.78
N THR A 3 20.95 -18.90 1.31
CA THR A 3 19.68 -19.02 0.59
C THR A 3 19.04 -17.64 0.46
N SER A 4 19.27 -17.00 -0.68
CA SER A 4 18.46 -15.89 -1.19
C SER A 4 17.05 -16.41 -1.45
N ARG A 5 16.10 -16.08 -0.56
CA ARG A 5 14.69 -16.40 -0.76
C ARG A 5 14.07 -15.29 -1.60
N THR A 6 14.13 -15.45 -2.92
CA THR A 6 13.33 -14.67 -3.87
C THR A 6 11.86 -15.04 -3.65
N GLY A 7 11.18 -14.25 -2.82
CA GLY A 7 9.74 -14.36 -2.59
C GLY A 7 9.01 -13.39 -3.48
N ALA A 8 8.50 -13.90 -4.60
CA ALA A 8 7.64 -13.19 -5.52
C ALA A 8 6.50 -12.46 -4.78
N ALA A 9 6.25 -11.21 -5.18
CA ALA A 9 5.12 -10.40 -4.77
C ALA A 9 3.80 -11.04 -5.25
N ARG A 10 3.33 -12.07 -4.54
CA ARG A 10 1.93 -12.48 -4.62
C ARG A 10 1.12 -11.38 -3.97
N GLY A 11 0.36 -10.66 -4.80
CA GLY A 11 -0.43 -9.49 -4.45
C GLY A 11 -1.22 -9.71 -3.16
N ALA A 12 -0.72 -9.13 -2.07
CA ALA A 12 -1.52 -8.93 -0.90
C ALA A 12 -2.49 -7.80 -1.22
N ARG A 13 -3.79 -8.11 -1.26
CA ARG A 13 -4.83 -7.11 -1.01
C ARG A 13 -4.48 -6.50 0.35
N GLY A 14 -3.83 -5.35 0.33
CA GLY A 14 -3.27 -4.72 1.52
C GLY A 14 -4.38 -4.32 2.47
N THR A 15 -4.24 -4.66 3.75
CA THR A 15 -5.11 -4.17 4.83
C THR A 15 -5.03 -2.64 4.96
N TYR A 16 -3.93 -2.03 4.50
CA TYR A 16 -3.70 -0.59 4.51
C TYR A 16 -3.31 -0.06 3.13
N CYS A 17 -3.66 1.20 2.86
CA CYS A 17 -3.32 1.91 1.65
C CYS A 17 -1.85 2.34 1.66
N GLY A 18 -1.11 2.02 0.59
CA GLY A 18 0.32 2.33 0.49
C GLY A 18 0.66 3.82 0.33
N HIS A 19 -0.32 4.67 -0.01
CA HIS A 19 -0.12 6.10 -0.21
C HIS A 19 -0.45 6.94 1.04
N CYS A 20 -1.65 6.74 1.63
CA CYS A 20 -2.12 7.51 2.78
C CYS A 20 -2.00 6.76 4.13
N GLY A 21 -1.82 5.44 4.11
CA GLY A 21 -1.74 4.61 5.33
C GLY A 21 -3.08 4.22 5.94
N GLY A 22 -4.21 4.68 5.38
CA GLY A 22 -5.56 4.36 5.87
C GLY A 22 -5.95 2.89 5.63
N PRO A 23 -6.79 2.30 6.48
CA PRO A 23 -7.25 0.92 6.30
C PRO A 23 -8.07 0.76 5.01
N CYS A 24 -7.83 -0.33 4.28
CA CYS A 24 -8.57 -0.71 3.07
C CYS A 24 -9.76 -1.66 3.37
N VAL A 25 -10.08 -1.88 4.65
CA VAL A 25 -11.19 -2.74 5.06
C VAL A 25 -12.53 -2.02 4.95
N PRO A 26 -13.63 -2.75 4.68
CA PRO A 26 -14.96 -2.20 4.84
C PRO A 26 -15.21 -1.91 6.33
N TRP A 27 -15.48 -0.63 6.60
CA TRP A 27 -15.96 0.01 7.82
C TRP A 27 -16.57 -0.94 8.88
N THR A 28 -15.82 -1.18 9.96
CA THR A 28 -16.11 -1.96 11.18
C THR A 28 -17.09 -1.43 12.22
N ASP A 29 -17.26 -0.11 12.43
CA ASP A 29 -17.74 0.36 13.77
C ASP A 29 -18.09 1.86 13.87
N GLY A 30 -18.31 2.58 12.76
CA GLY A 30 -18.62 4.03 12.81
C GLY A 30 -17.34 4.89 12.93
N GLY A 31 -17.01 5.85 12.07
CA GLY A 31 -17.76 6.63 11.09
C GLY A 31 -16.80 7.35 10.11
N GLY A 32 -17.38 7.91 9.05
CA GLY A 32 -16.68 8.75 8.08
C GLY A 32 -17.30 8.63 6.69
N ASN A 33 -18.19 9.57 6.35
CA ASN A 33 -18.92 9.70 5.09
C ASN A 33 -18.01 10.07 3.90
N ALA A 34 -18.19 9.39 2.77
CA ALA A 34 -17.74 9.84 1.45
C ALA A 34 -18.90 9.68 0.46
N ASP A 35 -19.54 10.82 0.25
CA ASP A 35 -20.68 11.25 -0.56
C ASP A 35 -20.63 10.84 -2.05
N ASP A 36 -20.63 9.54 -2.35
CA ASP A 36 -20.95 9.02 -3.69
C ASP A 36 -22.12 8.04 -3.60
N GLY A 37 -23.31 8.50 -3.99
CA GLY A 37 -24.53 7.71 -3.95
C GLY A 37 -24.49 6.45 -4.82
N GLY A 38 -24.68 5.30 -4.18
CA GLY A 38 -25.53 4.21 -4.69
C GLY A 38 -24.92 3.20 -5.67
N THR A 39 -24.71 1.97 -5.16
CA THR A 39 -24.74 0.67 -5.88
C THR A 39 -23.46 0.14 -6.54
N ALA A 40 -22.27 0.24 -5.92
CA ALA A 40 -21.07 -0.42 -6.47
C ALA A 40 -20.13 -1.06 -5.42
N ALA A 41 -19.46 -2.13 -5.89
CA ALA A 41 -18.28 -2.90 -5.43
C ALA A 41 -17.37 -2.28 -4.32
N PRO A 42 -16.51 -3.08 -3.63
CA PRO A 42 -15.89 -2.71 -2.35
C PRO A 42 -15.30 -1.30 -2.38
N SER A 43 -15.64 -0.52 -1.35
CA SER A 43 -15.51 0.94 -1.23
C SER A 43 -14.33 1.57 -2.01
N PRO A 44 -14.60 2.57 -2.87
CA PRO A 44 -13.62 3.23 -3.76
C PRO A 44 -12.65 4.21 -3.07
N ALA A 45 -12.51 4.17 -1.75
CA ALA A 45 -11.89 5.22 -0.93
C ALA A 45 -10.43 5.58 -1.28
N HIS A 46 -9.74 4.77 -2.09
CA HIS A 46 -8.33 4.95 -2.43
C HIS A 46 -8.00 4.91 -3.93
N ARG A 47 -8.97 5.12 -4.85
CA ARG A 47 -8.65 5.12 -6.30
C ARG A 47 -7.56 6.13 -6.67
N GLN A 48 -7.63 7.34 -6.12
CA GLN A 48 -6.62 8.38 -6.35
C GLN A 48 -5.26 7.98 -5.74
N CYS A 49 -5.26 7.39 -4.55
CA CYS A 49 -4.06 6.85 -3.93
C CYS A 49 -3.39 5.76 -4.79
N LEU A 50 -4.19 4.90 -5.43
CA LEU A 50 -3.69 3.89 -6.37
C LEU A 50 -3.13 4.53 -7.64
N SER A 51 -3.71 5.64 -8.11
CA SER A 51 -3.16 6.47 -9.19
C SER A 51 -1.78 7.02 -8.82
N SER A 52 -1.66 7.64 -7.64
CA SER A 52 -0.40 8.14 -7.12
C SER A 52 0.68 7.07 -7.02
N LEU A 53 0.33 5.87 -6.53
CA LEU A 53 1.29 4.76 -6.39
C LEU A 53 1.85 4.23 -7.71
N GLN A 54 1.31 4.62 -8.87
CA GLN A 54 1.90 4.30 -10.17
C GLN A 54 3.12 5.17 -10.47
N TRP A 55 3.20 6.37 -9.89
CA TRP A 55 4.24 7.36 -10.18
C TRP A 55 5.12 7.68 -8.96
N GLU A 56 4.59 7.49 -7.76
CA GLU A 56 5.24 7.80 -6.51
C GLU A 56 5.56 6.52 -5.73
N PRO A 57 6.71 6.45 -5.03
CA PRO A 57 7.01 5.33 -4.17
C PRO A 57 5.98 5.21 -3.03
N PRO A 58 5.69 3.98 -2.56
CA PRO A 58 4.79 3.75 -1.44
C PRO A 58 5.38 4.35 -0.18
N ARG A 59 4.55 5.11 0.53
CA ARG A 59 4.91 5.78 1.78
C ARG A 59 4.59 4.91 2.99
N PHE A 60 3.66 3.97 2.85
CA PHE A 60 3.17 3.12 3.93
C PHE A 60 3.17 1.63 3.57
N CYS A 61 3.40 0.80 4.58
CA CYS A 61 3.34 -0.65 4.46
C CYS A 61 1.89 -1.11 4.31
N VAL A 62 1.59 -1.77 3.20
CA VAL A 62 0.25 -2.30 2.90
C VAL A 62 -0.21 -3.40 3.87
N GLN A 63 0.71 -3.94 4.69
CA GLN A 63 0.41 -4.98 5.69
C GLN A 63 0.09 -4.40 7.08
N CYS A 64 0.66 -3.26 7.46
CA CYS A 64 0.53 -2.73 8.82
C CYS A 64 0.36 -1.22 8.97
N GLY A 65 0.28 -0.47 7.87
CA GLY A 65 0.05 0.97 7.87
C GLY A 65 1.23 1.81 8.40
N ARG A 66 2.40 1.21 8.67
CA ARG A 66 3.60 1.95 9.11
C ARG A 66 4.29 2.65 7.96
N ARG A 67 4.87 3.82 8.22
CA ARG A 67 5.70 4.53 7.23
C ARG A 67 6.90 3.69 6.81
N LEU A 68 7.17 3.65 5.51
CA LEU A 68 8.31 2.96 4.92
C LEU A 68 9.54 3.88 4.90
N LYS A 69 10.74 3.31 5.01
CA LYS A 69 11.98 4.00 4.65
C LYS A 69 12.14 3.90 3.14
N VAL A 70 11.96 5.01 2.44
CA VAL A 70 12.03 5.07 0.97
C VAL A 70 13.37 5.64 0.53
N GLN A 71 14.02 4.95 -0.40
CA GLN A 71 15.19 5.42 -1.13
C GLN A 71 14.84 5.50 -2.62
N VAL A 72 14.94 6.71 -3.18
CA VAL A 72 14.75 6.97 -4.60
C VAL A 72 16.11 6.96 -5.30
N THR A 73 16.18 6.35 -6.48
CA THR A 73 17.36 6.27 -7.33
C THR A 73 16.97 6.64 -8.77
N PRO A 74 17.93 6.95 -9.66
CA PRO A 74 17.63 7.22 -11.07
C PRO A 74 16.96 6.04 -11.80
N LEU A 75 17.12 4.81 -11.30
CA LEU A 75 16.61 3.58 -11.90
C LEU A 75 15.33 3.06 -11.24
N GLY A 76 14.73 3.81 -10.30
CA GLY A 76 13.55 3.37 -9.55
C GLY A 76 13.70 3.61 -8.04
N TRP A 77 12.98 2.85 -7.22
CA TRP A 77 12.96 3.06 -5.77
C TRP A 77 12.94 1.77 -4.96
N ARG A 78 13.43 1.88 -3.72
CA ARG A 78 13.38 0.82 -2.70
C ARG A 78 12.64 1.35 -1.48
N ALA A 79 11.66 0.61 -0.99
CA ALA A 79 10.92 0.97 0.21
C ALA A 79 11.02 -0.16 1.25
N GLU A 80 11.32 0.15 2.50
CA GLU A 80 11.50 -0.87 3.55
C GLU A 80 10.62 -0.64 4.76
N CYS A 81 9.88 -1.67 5.16
CA CYS A 81 9.13 -1.69 6.40
C CYS A 81 9.99 -2.27 7.52
N SER A 82 10.06 -1.59 8.66
CA SER A 82 10.78 -2.07 9.83
C SER A 82 10.31 -3.43 10.39
N ARG A 83 9.08 -3.85 10.07
CA ARG A 83 8.53 -5.17 10.48
C ARG A 83 8.50 -6.21 9.36
N HIS A 84 8.14 -5.79 8.15
CA HIS A 84 7.83 -6.70 7.04
C HIS A 84 8.94 -6.77 5.99
N GLY A 85 9.99 -5.96 6.14
CA GLY A 85 11.11 -5.92 5.20
C GLY A 85 10.82 -5.11 3.93
N PRO A 86 11.66 -5.26 2.90
CA PRO A 86 11.63 -4.42 1.70
C PRO A 86 10.55 -4.81 0.69
N THR A 87 9.99 -3.79 0.05
CA THR A 87 9.15 -3.87 -1.16
C THR A 87 9.83 -3.05 -2.26
N THR A 88 9.95 -3.64 -3.45
CA THR A 88 10.57 -3.01 -4.62
C THR A 88 9.58 -3.04 -5.78
N ALA A 89 9.46 -1.95 -6.53
CA ALA A 89 8.91 -1.94 -7.88
C ALA A 89 10.04 -1.59 -8.87
N PRO A 90 9.95 -2.02 -10.14
CA PRO A 90 10.93 -1.68 -11.16
C PRO A 90 11.02 -0.18 -11.43
#